data_AF-A0A6G3X9N0-F1
#
_entry.id   AF-A0A6G3X9N0-F1
#
_cell.length_a   1.000
_cell.length_b   1.000
_cell.length_c   1.000
_cell.angle_alpha   90.00
_cell.angle_beta   90.00
_cell.angle_gamma   90.00
#
_symmetry.space_group_name_H-M   'P 1'
#
loop_
_entity.id
_entity.type
_entity.pdbx_description
1 polymer ?
#
loop_
_entity_poly.entity_id
_entity_poly.type
_entity_poly.pdbx_seq_one_letter_code
_entity_poly.pdbx_strand_id
1 'polypeptide(L)'
;GLPWRADVHREVLDGLLGERYAGGGEPRRLAELADEVSAAFGRRVRPDLPADVVKAFARAGIRVKSTRRWELEELDHPAVEPLIAYKKLYRIWTAHGWSWLQDWVREGRFRPEYQPGGTVSGRWTTNGGGALQIPKVIRQAVVADEGWRLVVADADQMEPRVLAAISRDRGLMEVAGHDGDLYKALSDRAFSGDRDHAKLALLGAIYGQTSGDGLKNLAALRRRFPLAVAYVDDAARAGEEGRVVRTWLGRTSPPVALAGQDEEAGIPQEDPEDD
;
A
#
# COMPACT_ATOMS: atom_id res chain seq x y z
N GLY A 1 3.61 1.25 -24.84
CA GLY A 1 4.11 1.50 -23.47
C GLY A 1 3.64 2.86 -23.01
N LEU A 2 3.70 3.13 -21.72
CA LEU A 2 3.37 4.43 -21.15
C LEU A 2 4.46 5.46 -21.53
N PRO A 3 4.11 6.68 -21.99
CA PRO A 3 5.09 7.74 -22.19
C PRO A 3 5.95 7.98 -20.94
N TRP A 4 7.27 7.96 -21.11
CA TRP A 4 8.21 8.06 -20.00
C TRP A 4 9.47 8.84 -20.38
N ARG A 5 9.76 9.90 -19.64
CA ARG A 5 10.93 10.77 -19.82
C ARG A 5 12.08 10.29 -18.94
N ALA A 6 13.06 9.65 -19.58
CA ALA A 6 14.22 9.09 -18.90
C ALA A 6 15.13 10.17 -18.28
N ASP A 7 15.20 11.34 -18.90
CA ASP A 7 15.90 12.52 -18.39
C ASP A 7 15.26 13.03 -17.09
N VAL A 8 13.94 13.24 -17.08
CA VAL A 8 13.19 13.64 -15.86
C VAL A 8 13.35 12.59 -14.75
N HIS A 9 13.28 11.30 -15.09
CA HIS A 9 13.51 10.24 -14.11
C HIS A 9 14.91 10.36 -13.47
N ARG A 10 15.97 10.56 -14.28
CA ARG A 10 17.33 10.69 -13.75
C ARG A 10 17.46 11.91 -12.86
N GLU A 11 16.90 13.05 -13.25
CA GLU A 11 16.91 14.27 -12.44
C GLU A 11 16.24 14.05 -11.07
N VAL A 12 15.10 13.36 -11.04
CA VAL A 12 14.43 12.97 -9.78
C VAL A 12 15.33 12.08 -8.93
N LEU A 13 15.98 11.07 -9.52
CA LEU A 13 16.90 10.20 -8.78
C LEU A 13 18.12 10.96 -8.27
N ASP A 14 18.73 11.81 -9.09
CA ASP A 14 19.90 12.62 -8.72
C ASP A 14 19.55 13.57 -7.56
N GLY A 15 18.35 14.16 -7.58
CA GLY A 15 17.86 15.02 -6.49
C GLY A 15 17.57 14.27 -5.18
N LEU A 16 17.04 13.04 -5.26
CA LEU A 16 16.68 12.25 -4.08
C LEU A 16 17.86 11.49 -3.47
N LEU A 17 18.72 10.92 -4.32
CA LEU A 17 19.75 9.96 -3.93
C LEU A 17 21.17 10.55 -3.98
N GLY A 18 21.33 11.71 -4.62
CA GLY A 18 22.62 12.35 -4.81
C GLY A 18 23.52 11.62 -5.81
N GLU A 19 24.81 11.97 -5.77
CA GLU A 19 25.81 11.44 -6.71
C GLU A 19 25.94 9.92 -6.66
N ARG A 20 26.16 9.33 -7.83
CA ARG A 20 26.53 7.93 -8.00
C ARG A 20 28.04 7.80 -7.93
N TYR A 21 28.55 6.98 -7.02
CA TYR A 21 29.96 6.61 -7.05
C TYR A 21 30.25 5.69 -8.24
N ALA A 22 31.37 5.95 -8.93
CA ALA A 22 31.85 5.07 -9.98
C ALA A 22 32.17 3.68 -9.38
N GLY A 23 31.56 2.61 -9.92
CA GLY A 23 31.85 1.23 -9.49
C GLY A 23 30.74 0.49 -8.73
N GLY A 24 29.54 1.06 -8.56
CA GLY A 24 28.36 0.30 -8.10
C GLY A 24 28.12 0.29 -6.59
N GLY A 25 28.50 1.36 -5.88
CA GLY A 25 28.17 1.57 -4.47
C GLY A 25 26.80 2.21 -4.25
N GLU A 26 26.40 2.31 -2.97
CA GLU A 26 25.21 3.07 -2.57
C GLU A 26 25.34 4.54 -2.99
N PRO A 27 24.27 5.18 -3.49
CA PRO A 27 24.24 6.61 -3.74
C PRO A 27 24.64 7.42 -2.50
N ARG A 28 25.24 8.60 -2.73
CA ARG A 28 25.77 9.46 -1.66
C ARG A 28 24.80 9.67 -0.50
N ARG A 29 23.52 9.97 -0.79
CA ARG A 29 22.54 10.27 0.26
C ARG A 29 22.24 9.05 1.15
N LEU A 30 22.27 7.84 0.58
CA LEU A 30 22.08 6.60 1.35
C LEU A 30 23.27 6.32 2.25
N ALA A 31 24.49 6.55 1.76
CA ALA A 31 25.71 6.41 2.56
C ALA A 31 25.71 7.39 3.75
N GLU A 32 25.37 8.67 3.52
CA GLU A 32 25.26 9.68 4.57
C GLU A 32 24.23 9.28 5.64
N LEU A 33 23.04 8.82 5.24
CA LEU A 33 22.01 8.35 6.18
C LEU A 33 22.44 7.11 6.96
N ALA A 34 23.19 6.19 6.33
CA ALA A 34 23.73 5.02 7.02
C ALA A 34 24.77 5.40 8.09
N ASP A 35 25.57 6.44 7.82
CA ASP A 35 26.51 7.02 8.78
C ASP A 35 25.78 7.73 9.91
N GLU A 36 24.72 8.51 9.64
CA GLU A 36 23.87 9.14 10.65
C GLU A 36 23.21 8.09 11.57
N VAL A 37 22.66 7.01 11.01
CA VAL A 37 22.11 5.89 11.79
C VAL A 37 23.19 5.26 12.67
N SER A 38 24.37 5.00 12.11
CA SER A 38 25.48 4.41 12.86
C SER A 38 25.97 5.32 13.99
N ALA A 39 26.05 6.63 13.74
CA ALA A 39 26.43 7.63 14.73
C ALA A 39 25.41 7.70 15.88
N ALA A 40 24.12 7.66 15.57
CA ALA A 40 23.05 7.67 16.56
C ALA A 40 23.06 6.44 17.49
N PHE A 41 23.52 5.28 17.00
CA PHE A 41 23.72 4.09 17.82
C PHE A 41 25.13 3.99 18.44
N GLY A 42 26.04 4.92 18.12
CA GLY A 42 27.44 4.89 18.57
C GLY A 42 28.27 3.72 18.00
N ARG A 43 27.78 3.07 16.94
CA ARG A 43 28.43 1.90 16.31
C ARG A 43 27.93 1.71 14.89
N ARG A 44 28.71 1.02 14.07
CA ARG A 44 28.27 0.63 12.72
C ARG A 44 26.99 -0.21 12.78
N VAL A 45 25.97 0.23 12.05
CA VAL A 45 24.68 -0.44 11.84
C VAL A 45 24.38 -0.44 10.35
N ARG A 46 23.90 -1.56 9.82
CA ARG A 46 23.44 -1.70 8.44
C ARG A 46 21.93 -1.48 8.35
N PRO A 47 21.45 -0.32 7.87
CA PRO A 47 20.02 -0.01 7.87
C PRO A 47 19.21 -0.83 6.85
N ASP A 48 19.87 -1.36 5.82
CA ASP A 48 19.31 -2.27 4.82
C ASP A 48 18.98 -3.66 5.39
N LEU A 49 19.55 -4.03 6.54
CA LEU A 49 19.31 -5.31 7.20
C LEU A 49 18.37 -5.16 8.40
N PRO A 50 17.10 -5.59 8.29
CA PRO A 50 16.15 -5.51 9.42
C PRO A 50 16.69 -6.15 10.69
N ALA A 51 17.37 -7.29 10.58
CA ALA A 51 17.94 -8.00 11.73
C ALA A 51 19.04 -7.21 12.44
N ASP A 52 19.82 -6.38 11.73
CA ASP A 52 20.86 -5.55 12.35
C ASP A 52 20.24 -4.35 13.07
N VAL A 53 19.24 -3.73 12.46
CA VAL A 53 18.44 -2.66 13.06
C VAL A 53 17.77 -3.11 14.36
N VAL A 54 17.08 -4.25 14.36
CA VAL A 54 16.44 -4.80 15.57
C VAL A 54 17.48 -5.06 16.67
N LYS A 55 18.65 -5.61 16.31
CA LYS A 55 19.75 -5.83 17.27
C LYS A 55 20.32 -4.51 17.80
N ALA A 56 20.39 -3.46 16.98
CA ALA A 56 20.86 -2.14 17.40
C ALA A 56 19.92 -1.52 18.45
N PHE A 57 18.61 -1.50 18.17
CA PHE A 57 17.61 -1.04 19.16
C PHE A 57 17.63 -1.87 20.44
N ALA A 58 17.70 -3.20 20.34
CA ALA A 58 17.74 -4.06 21.52
C ALA A 58 18.95 -3.75 22.43
N ARG A 59 20.10 -3.40 21.84
CA ARG A 59 21.30 -2.99 22.59
C ARG A 59 21.19 -1.59 23.19
N ALA A 60 20.41 -0.70 22.56
CA ALA A 60 20.02 0.58 23.14
C ALA A 60 18.93 0.45 24.22
N GLY A 61 18.52 -0.78 24.58
CA GLY A 61 17.49 -1.03 25.58
C GLY A 61 16.05 -0.94 25.06
N ILE A 62 15.85 -0.76 23.76
CA ILE A 62 14.55 -0.59 23.12
C ILE A 62 14.17 -1.90 22.41
N ARG A 63 13.04 -2.50 22.78
CA ARG A 63 12.54 -3.71 22.12
C ARG A 63 11.57 -3.33 21.00
N VAL A 64 11.97 -3.66 19.77
CA VAL A 64 11.14 -3.56 18.57
C VAL A 64 10.86 -4.96 18.01
N LYS A 65 9.64 -5.20 17.55
CA LYS A 65 9.15 -6.42 16.90
C LYS A 65 9.39 -6.38 15.39
N SER A 66 9.36 -5.20 14.78
CA SER A 66 9.61 -4.99 13.37
C SER A 66 10.39 -3.69 13.13
N THR A 67 10.77 -3.47 11.87
CA THR A 67 11.35 -2.20 11.44
C THR A 67 10.36 -1.41 10.58
N ARG A 68 9.06 -1.71 10.68
CA ARG A 68 8.04 -0.97 9.93
C ARG A 68 7.95 0.46 10.45
N ARG A 69 7.63 1.40 9.56
CA ARG A 69 7.60 2.84 9.84
C ARG A 69 6.78 3.15 11.09
N TRP A 70 5.52 2.72 11.15
CA TRP A 70 4.62 2.95 12.28
C TRP A 70 5.18 2.50 13.64
N GLU A 71 5.97 1.42 13.69
CA GLU A 71 6.55 0.97 14.95
C GLU A 71 7.79 1.78 15.33
N LEU A 72 8.54 2.25 14.33
CA LEU A 72 9.74 3.06 14.55
C LEU A 72 9.39 4.51 14.92
N GLU A 73 8.34 5.08 14.34
CA GLU A 73 7.92 6.47 14.55
C GLU A 73 7.45 6.76 15.98
N GLU A 74 6.96 5.75 16.69
CA GLU A 74 6.58 5.88 18.10
C GLU A 74 7.77 5.94 19.05
N LEU A 75 9.00 5.70 18.55
CA LEU A 75 10.21 5.63 19.38
C LEU A 75 10.89 6.99 19.48
N ASP A 76 11.18 7.41 20.71
CA ASP A 76 12.03 8.56 20.98
C ASP A 76 13.51 8.15 20.93
N HIS A 77 14.08 8.07 19.72
CA HIS A 77 15.48 7.74 19.50
C HIS A 77 16.05 8.48 18.28
N PRO A 78 17.27 9.08 18.36
CA PRO A 78 17.84 9.90 17.27
C PRO A 78 18.08 9.15 15.97
N ALA A 79 18.15 7.82 16.00
CA ALA A 79 18.30 6.99 14.79
C ALA A 79 17.00 6.81 13.98
N VAL A 80 15.83 7.17 14.53
CA VAL A 80 14.52 6.87 13.90
C VAL A 80 14.33 7.62 12.59
N GLU A 81 14.46 8.95 12.62
CA GLU A 81 14.32 9.81 11.44
C GLU A 81 15.28 9.41 10.29
N PRO A 82 16.61 9.28 10.50
CA PRO A 82 17.51 8.90 9.42
C PRO A 82 17.27 7.46 8.94
N LEU A 83 16.82 6.55 9.81
CA LEU A 83 16.47 5.18 9.41
C LEU A 83 15.24 5.15 8.51
N ILE A 84 14.18 5.90 8.84
CA ILE A 84 12.97 5.99 8.00
C ILE A 84 13.32 6.60 6.64
N ALA A 85 14.09 7.69 6.63
CA ALA A 85 14.57 8.32 5.41
C ALA A 85 15.40 7.36 4.56
N TYR A 86 16.35 6.63 5.17
CA TYR A 86 17.17 5.63 4.47
C TYR A 86 16.29 4.57 3.83
N LYS A 87 15.33 4.00 4.59
CA LYS A 87 14.47 2.94 4.07
C LYS A 87 13.59 3.40 2.90
N LYS A 88 13.06 4.63 2.97
CA LYS A 88 12.29 5.24 1.87
C LYS A 88 13.14 5.37 0.60
N LEU A 89 14.33 5.96 0.72
CA LEU A 89 15.25 6.15 -0.41
C LEU A 89 15.81 4.82 -0.94
N TYR A 90 16.12 3.87 -0.06
CA TYR A 90 16.64 2.56 -0.42
C TYR A 90 15.63 1.77 -1.27
N ARG A 91 14.34 1.84 -0.92
CA ARG A 91 13.26 1.24 -1.73
C ARG A 91 13.18 1.90 -3.12
N ILE A 92 13.27 3.23 -3.21
CA ILE A 92 13.29 3.94 -4.50
C ILE A 92 14.50 3.51 -5.32
N TRP A 93 15.70 3.53 -4.74
CA TRP A 93 16.94 3.18 -5.43
C TRP A 93 16.92 1.75 -5.97
N THR A 94 16.49 0.78 -5.16
CA THR A 94 16.52 -0.63 -5.53
C THR A 94 15.37 -1.03 -6.46
N ALA A 95 14.16 -0.48 -6.27
CA ALA A 95 12.98 -0.87 -7.04
C ALA A 95 12.75 -0.01 -8.29
N HIS A 96 13.20 1.26 -8.28
CA HIS A 96 12.94 2.24 -9.34
C HIS A 96 14.16 3.12 -9.66
N GLY A 97 15.38 2.66 -9.35
CA GLY A 97 16.60 3.40 -9.64
C GLY A 97 17.07 3.32 -11.09
N TRP A 98 18.33 3.68 -11.32
CA TRP A 98 18.89 3.75 -12.67
C TRP A 98 18.88 2.42 -13.43
N SER A 99 19.08 1.27 -12.76
CA SER A 99 18.99 -0.05 -13.40
C SER A 99 17.57 -0.32 -13.88
N TRP A 100 16.57 -0.08 -13.02
CA TRP A 100 15.16 -0.18 -13.39
C TRP A 100 14.84 0.69 -14.62
N LEU A 101 15.37 1.92 -14.66
CA LEU A 101 15.15 2.80 -15.81
C LEU A 101 15.72 2.20 -17.11
N GLN A 102 16.92 1.60 -17.07
CA GLN A 102 17.50 0.93 -18.25
C GLN A 102 16.68 -0.30 -18.66
N ASP A 103 16.28 -1.10 -17.67
CA ASP A 103 15.61 -2.37 -17.91
C ASP A 103 14.19 -2.16 -18.46
N TRP A 104 13.47 -1.14 -17.99
CA TRP A 104 12.02 -1.01 -18.22
C TRP A 104 11.61 0.13 -19.16
N VAL A 105 12.51 1.08 -19.45
CA VAL A 105 12.21 2.23 -20.32
C VAL A 105 13.09 2.20 -21.56
N ARG A 106 12.44 2.12 -22.72
CA ARG A 106 13.12 2.09 -24.02
C ARG A 106 12.34 2.96 -25.00
N GLU A 107 13.05 3.75 -25.82
CA GLU A 107 12.43 4.63 -26.84
C GLU A 107 11.36 5.59 -26.25
N GLY A 108 11.63 6.16 -25.07
CA GLY A 108 10.69 7.09 -24.42
C GLY A 108 9.40 6.44 -23.90
N ARG A 109 9.41 5.11 -23.70
CA ARG A 109 8.26 4.33 -23.26
C ARG A 109 8.63 3.38 -22.12
N PHE A 110 7.88 3.46 -21.01
CA PHE A 110 7.83 2.40 -20.01
C PHE A 110 7.01 1.23 -20.54
N ARG A 111 7.59 0.02 -20.50
CA ARG A 111 7.01 -1.20 -21.08
C ARG A 111 6.91 -2.30 -20.02
N PRO A 112 5.93 -2.21 -19.11
CA PRO A 112 5.68 -3.25 -18.14
C PRO A 112 4.99 -4.47 -18.74
N GLU A 113 5.09 -5.59 -18.04
CA GLU A 113 4.31 -6.80 -18.31
C GLU A 113 3.20 -6.94 -17.26
N TYR A 114 1.95 -6.92 -17.72
CA TYR A 114 0.79 -7.15 -16.87
C TYR A 114 0.37 -8.61 -16.95
N GLN A 115 0.00 -9.18 -15.81
CA GLN A 115 -0.58 -10.50 -15.70
C GLN A 115 -2.01 -10.37 -15.15
N PRO A 116 -3.03 -10.40 -16.02
CA PRO A 116 -4.42 -10.42 -15.60
C PRO A 116 -4.72 -11.66 -14.76
N GLY A 117 -5.41 -11.47 -13.64
CA GLY A 117 -5.79 -12.58 -12.76
C GLY A 117 -4.62 -13.22 -12.01
N GLY A 118 -3.50 -12.50 -11.83
CA GLY A 118 -2.33 -13.02 -11.14
C GLY A 118 -2.47 -13.14 -9.63
N THR A 119 -3.51 -12.55 -9.01
CA THR A 119 -3.84 -12.79 -7.60
C THR A 119 -5.02 -13.74 -7.44
N VAL A 120 -5.19 -14.27 -6.22
CA VAL A 120 -6.37 -15.06 -5.84
C VAL A 120 -7.68 -14.27 -5.97
N SER A 121 -7.66 -12.98 -5.60
CA SER A 121 -8.75 -12.04 -5.89
C SER A 121 -8.89 -11.68 -7.38
N GLY A 122 -8.10 -12.28 -8.26
CA GLY A 122 -8.02 -12.05 -9.70
C GLY A 122 -7.75 -10.61 -10.12
N ARG A 123 -7.12 -9.85 -9.23
CA ARG A 123 -6.49 -8.56 -9.57
C ARG A 123 -5.33 -8.82 -10.53
N TRP A 124 -4.97 -7.78 -11.26
CA TRP A 124 -3.81 -7.83 -12.13
C TRP A 124 -2.56 -7.77 -11.27
N THR A 125 -1.53 -8.51 -11.67
CA THR A 125 -0.17 -8.40 -11.14
C THR A 125 0.75 -7.93 -12.26
N THR A 126 2.03 -7.75 -11.94
CA THR A 126 3.05 -7.39 -12.92
C THR A 126 4.25 -8.31 -12.82
N ASN A 127 4.72 -8.82 -13.94
CA ASN A 127 5.95 -9.60 -14.02
C ASN A 127 7.10 -8.67 -14.39
N GLY A 128 7.58 -7.96 -13.37
CA GLY A 128 8.64 -6.98 -13.51
C GLY A 128 8.15 -5.56 -13.82
N GLY A 129 9.06 -4.60 -13.65
CA GLY A 129 8.79 -3.17 -13.84
C GLY A 129 7.94 -2.53 -12.75
N GLY A 130 7.25 -3.31 -11.90
CA GLY A 130 6.49 -2.80 -10.75
C GLY A 130 5.41 -1.80 -11.16
N ALA A 131 4.74 -2.02 -12.30
CA ALA A 131 3.86 -1.02 -12.93
C ALA A 131 2.70 -0.57 -12.04
N LEU A 132 2.25 -1.44 -11.13
CA LEU A 132 1.17 -1.17 -10.19
C LEU A 132 1.65 -0.49 -8.90
N GLN A 133 2.96 -0.31 -8.72
CA GLN A 133 3.57 0.17 -7.48
C GLN A 133 4.61 1.29 -7.70
N ILE A 134 4.50 2.03 -8.82
CA ILE A 134 5.40 3.17 -9.09
C ILE A 134 5.19 4.27 -8.03
N PRO A 135 6.23 4.68 -7.28
CA PRO A 135 6.15 5.73 -6.27
C PRO A 135 5.73 7.06 -6.87
N LYS A 136 4.89 7.83 -6.15
CA LYS A 136 4.37 9.14 -6.59
C LYS A 136 5.48 10.07 -7.10
N VAL A 137 6.60 10.13 -6.38
CA VAL A 137 7.76 10.96 -6.77
C VAL A 137 8.37 10.55 -8.12
N ILE A 138 8.37 9.26 -8.45
CA ILE A 138 8.88 8.75 -9.73
C ILE A 138 7.87 8.96 -10.87
N ARG A 139 6.56 9.03 -10.56
CA ARG A 139 5.51 9.28 -11.57
C ARG A 139 5.68 10.61 -12.31
N GLN A 140 6.49 11.55 -11.80
CA GLN A 140 6.85 12.80 -12.50
C GLN A 140 7.50 12.54 -13.86
N ALA A 141 8.14 11.39 -14.05
CA ALA A 141 8.72 11.00 -15.33
C ALA A 141 7.65 10.56 -16.36
N VAL A 142 6.39 10.39 -15.96
CA VAL A 142 5.28 10.08 -16.85
C VAL A 142 4.79 11.38 -17.48
N VAL A 143 5.29 11.69 -18.67
CA VAL A 143 5.00 12.93 -19.39
C VAL A 143 4.32 12.60 -20.71
N ALA A 144 3.17 13.22 -20.98
CA ALA A 144 2.45 13.06 -22.23
C ALA A 144 3.33 13.43 -23.44
N ASP A 145 3.08 12.79 -24.58
CA ASP A 145 3.68 13.21 -25.84
C ASP A 145 3.20 14.61 -26.25
N GLU A 146 3.94 15.26 -27.15
CA GLU A 146 3.56 16.58 -27.67
C GLU A 146 2.17 16.55 -28.31
N GLY A 147 1.31 17.49 -27.89
CA GLY A 147 -0.09 17.56 -28.33
C GLY A 147 -1.05 16.61 -27.60
N TRP A 148 -0.56 15.74 -26.71
CA TRP A 148 -1.36 14.77 -25.98
C TRP A 148 -1.60 15.19 -24.53
N ARG A 149 -2.57 14.55 -23.87
CA ARG A 149 -2.82 14.68 -22.43
C ARG A 149 -3.06 13.31 -21.83
N LEU A 150 -2.65 13.12 -20.58
CA LEU A 150 -2.97 11.93 -19.80
C LEU A 150 -4.30 12.15 -19.09
N VAL A 151 -5.19 11.17 -19.16
CA VAL A 151 -6.47 11.16 -18.46
C VAL A 151 -6.42 10.04 -17.43
N VAL A 152 -6.66 10.40 -16.17
CA VAL A 152 -6.78 9.44 -15.07
C VAL A 152 -8.26 9.32 -14.73
N ALA A 153 -8.78 8.10 -14.80
CA ALA A 153 -10.13 7.78 -14.35
C ALA A 153 -10.00 6.85 -13.14
N ASP A 154 -10.35 7.36 -11.97
CA ASP A 154 -10.36 6.61 -10.73
C ASP A 154 -11.80 6.38 -10.29
N ALA A 155 -12.06 5.18 -9.77
CA ALA A 155 -13.37 4.78 -9.29
C ALA A 155 -13.39 4.86 -7.77
N ASP A 156 -13.88 6.01 -7.31
CA ASP A 156 -13.83 6.38 -5.91
C ASP A 156 -14.67 5.46 -5.02
N GLN A 157 -14.10 5.05 -3.89
CA GLN A 157 -14.67 4.12 -2.90
C GLN A 157 -15.36 2.89 -3.53
N MET A 158 -14.74 2.26 -4.53
CA MET A 158 -15.37 1.16 -5.27
C MET A 158 -15.81 0.00 -4.36
N GLU A 159 -14.97 -0.44 -3.43
CA GLU A 159 -15.24 -1.61 -2.59
C GLU A 159 -16.51 -1.48 -1.72
N PRO A 160 -16.71 -0.40 -0.93
CA PRO A 160 -17.95 -0.24 -0.18
C PRO A 160 -19.17 -0.02 -1.08
N ARG A 161 -19.01 0.61 -2.26
CA ARG A 161 -20.09 0.75 -3.25
C ARG A 161 -20.50 -0.61 -3.84
N VAL A 162 -19.53 -1.49 -4.12
CA VAL A 162 -19.77 -2.86 -4.55
C VAL A 162 -20.48 -3.66 -3.45
N LEU A 163 -20.04 -3.54 -2.18
CA LEU A 163 -20.71 -4.18 -1.06
C LEU A 163 -22.17 -3.72 -0.93
N ALA A 164 -22.43 -2.42 -1.07
CA ALA A 164 -23.79 -1.87 -1.08
C ALA A 164 -24.65 -2.53 -2.16
N ALA A 165 -24.11 -2.67 -3.37
CA ALA A 165 -24.82 -3.25 -4.51
C ALA A 165 -25.11 -4.75 -4.35
N ILE A 166 -24.14 -5.54 -3.87
CA ILE A 166 -24.28 -7.01 -3.79
C ILE A 166 -25.04 -7.46 -2.54
N SER A 167 -24.90 -6.75 -1.41
CA SER A 167 -25.63 -7.04 -0.18
C SER A 167 -27.10 -6.60 -0.23
N ARG A 168 -27.41 -5.63 -1.11
CA ARG A 168 -28.73 -4.98 -1.21
C ARG A 168 -29.20 -4.36 0.11
N ASP A 169 -28.25 -4.01 0.98
CA ASP A 169 -28.57 -3.30 2.22
C ASP A 169 -29.05 -1.89 1.90
N ARG A 170 -30.33 -1.60 2.16
CA ARG A 170 -30.93 -0.30 1.83
C ARG A 170 -30.19 0.87 2.48
N GLY A 171 -29.76 0.71 3.73
CA GLY A 171 -29.04 1.76 4.44
C GLY A 171 -27.70 2.06 3.80
N LEU A 172 -26.94 1.02 3.43
CA LEU A 172 -25.64 1.19 2.78
C LEU A 172 -25.80 1.68 1.33
N MET A 173 -26.82 1.24 0.61
CA MET A 173 -27.15 1.73 -0.74
C MET A 173 -27.53 3.21 -0.73
N GLU A 174 -28.27 3.69 0.26
CA GLU A 174 -28.57 5.12 0.40
C GLU A 174 -27.30 5.94 0.65
N VAL A 175 -26.39 5.46 1.50
CA VAL A 175 -25.10 6.11 1.77
C VAL A 175 -24.22 6.12 0.51
N ALA A 176 -24.15 4.99 -0.18
CA ALA A 176 -23.37 4.85 -1.41
C ALA A 176 -23.99 5.60 -2.60
N GLY A 177 -25.30 5.82 -2.61
CA GLY A 177 -25.99 6.56 -3.68
C GLY A 177 -25.92 8.08 -3.54
N HIS A 178 -25.36 8.61 -2.45
CA HIS A 178 -25.22 10.04 -2.26
C HIS A 178 -24.13 10.60 -3.16
N ASP A 179 -24.40 11.75 -3.79
CA ASP A 179 -23.39 12.51 -4.54
C ASP A 179 -22.36 13.07 -3.55
N GLY A 180 -21.11 12.64 -3.67
CA GLY A 180 -20.00 13.08 -2.81
C GLY A 180 -19.32 11.95 -2.05
N ASP A 181 -18.71 12.30 -0.93
CA ASP A 181 -17.85 11.41 -0.15
C ASP A 181 -18.67 10.41 0.67
N LEU A 182 -18.56 9.13 0.32
CA LEU A 182 -19.25 8.02 0.98
C LEU A 182 -18.93 7.95 2.48
N TYR A 183 -17.68 8.17 2.86
CA TYR A 183 -17.25 8.09 4.26
C TYR A 183 -17.77 9.27 5.07
N LYS A 184 -17.87 10.45 4.46
CA LYS A 184 -18.53 11.60 5.09
C LYS A 184 -20.03 11.36 5.29
N ALA A 185 -20.72 10.88 4.27
CA ALA A 185 -22.13 10.52 4.40
C ALA A 185 -22.35 9.41 5.45
N LEU A 186 -21.41 8.48 5.56
CA LEU A 186 -21.41 7.45 6.61
C LEU A 186 -21.16 8.04 8.00
N SER A 187 -20.18 8.94 8.14
CA SER A 187 -19.81 9.53 9.42
C SER A 187 -20.95 10.35 10.02
N ASP A 188 -21.63 11.13 9.19
CA ASP A 188 -22.78 11.95 9.61
C ASP A 188 -23.94 11.09 10.11
N ARG A 189 -24.08 9.87 9.58
CA ARG A 189 -25.17 8.94 9.95
C ARG A 189 -24.82 7.98 11.09
N ALA A 190 -23.54 7.66 11.31
CA ALA A 190 -23.16 6.53 12.16
C ALA A 190 -21.96 6.77 13.08
N PHE A 191 -21.16 7.82 12.86
CA PHE A 191 -19.90 8.05 13.58
C PHE A 191 -19.70 9.51 14.01
N SER A 192 -20.79 10.20 14.36
CA SER A 192 -20.75 11.56 14.93
C SER A 192 -19.97 12.59 14.08
N GLY A 193 -19.92 12.40 12.76
CA GLY A 193 -19.21 13.28 11.84
C GLY A 193 -17.69 13.02 11.71
N ASP A 194 -17.15 11.99 12.37
CA ASP A 194 -15.75 11.60 12.19
C ASP A 194 -15.58 10.71 10.93
N ARG A 195 -15.14 11.35 9.85
CA ARG A 195 -14.95 10.72 8.54
C ARG A 195 -13.88 9.64 8.56
N ASP A 196 -12.74 9.89 9.18
CA ASP A 196 -11.59 8.97 9.12
C ASP A 196 -11.86 7.74 9.99
N HIS A 197 -12.52 7.94 11.14
CA HIS A 197 -13.04 6.85 11.94
C HIS A 197 -14.10 6.04 11.20
N ALA A 198 -15.03 6.68 10.47
CA ALA A 198 -16.03 5.99 9.65
C ALA A 198 -15.39 5.16 8.52
N LYS A 199 -14.35 5.68 7.87
CA LYS A 199 -13.57 4.96 6.86
C LYS A 199 -12.91 3.72 7.44
N LEU A 200 -12.18 3.88 8.56
CA LEU A 200 -11.51 2.78 9.23
C LEU A 200 -12.51 1.72 9.73
N ALA A 201 -13.63 2.15 10.30
CA ALA A 201 -14.69 1.26 10.76
C ALA A 201 -15.27 0.41 9.62
N LEU A 202 -15.62 1.03 8.49
CA LEU A 202 -16.19 0.32 7.35
C LEU A 202 -15.20 -0.65 6.72
N LEU A 203 -13.98 -0.21 6.46
CA LEU A 203 -12.94 -1.06 5.89
C LEU A 203 -12.57 -2.19 6.86
N GLY A 204 -12.43 -1.89 8.14
CA GLY A 204 -12.20 -2.89 9.18
C GLY A 204 -13.28 -3.96 9.20
N ALA A 205 -14.56 -3.60 9.06
CA ALA A 205 -15.64 -4.58 8.97
C ALA A 205 -15.60 -5.41 7.68
N ILE A 206 -15.28 -4.81 6.54
CA ILE A 206 -15.15 -5.52 5.25
C ILE A 206 -14.01 -6.56 5.30
N TYR A 207 -12.90 -6.21 5.96
CA TYR A 207 -11.70 -7.05 6.02
C TYR A 207 -11.60 -7.90 7.30
N GLY A 208 -12.64 -7.94 8.14
CA GLY A 208 -12.66 -8.77 9.33
C GLY A 208 -11.65 -8.35 10.41
N GLN A 209 -11.36 -7.05 10.53
CA GLN A 209 -10.53 -6.53 11.61
C GLN A 209 -11.24 -6.69 12.96
N THR A 210 -10.68 -7.56 13.82
CA THR A 210 -11.24 -7.92 15.13
C THR A 210 -10.48 -7.33 16.33
N SER A 211 -9.43 -6.54 16.09
CA SER A 211 -8.59 -5.93 17.11
C SER A 211 -8.93 -4.45 17.37
N GLY A 212 -8.56 -3.94 18.55
CA GLY A 212 -8.78 -2.54 18.95
C GLY A 212 -10.27 -2.17 19.05
N ASP A 213 -10.65 -0.99 18.55
CA ASP A 213 -12.05 -0.56 18.46
C ASP A 213 -12.84 -1.27 17.33
N GLY A 214 -12.22 -2.20 16.59
CA GLY A 214 -12.86 -2.94 15.50
C GLY A 214 -14.15 -3.66 15.89
N LEU A 215 -14.22 -4.24 17.11
CA LEU A 215 -15.42 -4.91 17.61
C LEU A 215 -16.59 -3.94 17.85
N LYS A 216 -16.31 -2.75 18.40
CA LYS A 216 -17.34 -1.71 18.62
C LYS A 216 -17.85 -1.17 17.29
N ASN A 217 -16.93 -0.91 16.36
CA ASN A 217 -17.23 -0.43 15.02
C ASN A 217 -18.07 -1.44 14.24
N LEU A 218 -17.70 -2.72 14.29
CA LEU A 218 -18.47 -3.80 13.70
C LEU A 218 -19.87 -3.92 14.31
N ALA A 219 -20.03 -3.77 15.63
CA ALA A 219 -21.33 -3.79 16.27
C ALA A 219 -22.23 -2.61 15.82
N ALA A 220 -21.65 -1.41 15.69
CA ALA A 220 -22.36 -0.24 15.18
C ALA A 220 -22.80 -0.43 13.71
N LEU A 221 -21.90 -0.96 12.86
CA LEU A 221 -22.20 -1.27 11.47
C LEU A 221 -23.25 -2.37 11.34
N ARG A 222 -23.18 -3.44 12.15
CA ARG A 222 -24.18 -4.53 12.13
C ARG A 222 -25.57 -4.03 12.48
N ARG A 223 -25.68 -3.08 13.41
CA ARG A 223 -26.96 -2.44 13.74
C ARG A 223 -27.51 -1.58 12.60
N ARG A 224 -26.63 -0.92 11.83
CA ARG A 224 -27.03 0.05 10.81
C ARG A 224 -27.20 -0.55 9.40
N PHE A 225 -26.37 -1.53 9.06
CA PHE A 225 -26.28 -2.20 7.76
C PHE A 225 -26.24 -3.72 7.95
N PRO A 226 -27.30 -4.32 8.53
CA PRO A 226 -27.30 -5.73 8.91
C PRO A 226 -27.09 -6.67 7.72
N LEU A 227 -27.62 -6.35 6.53
CA LEU A 227 -27.47 -7.20 5.35
C LEU A 227 -26.06 -7.12 4.77
N ALA A 228 -25.44 -5.94 4.82
CA ALA A 228 -24.06 -5.76 4.38
C ALA A 228 -23.07 -6.54 5.26
N VAL A 229 -23.23 -6.45 6.58
CA VAL A 229 -22.39 -7.20 7.53
C VAL A 229 -22.65 -8.71 7.40
N ALA A 230 -23.91 -9.14 7.31
CA ALA A 230 -24.22 -10.56 7.12
C ALA A 230 -23.61 -11.13 5.83
N TYR A 231 -23.59 -10.35 4.74
CA TYR A 231 -22.99 -10.78 3.48
C TYR A 231 -21.49 -11.10 3.63
N VAL A 232 -20.75 -10.27 4.34
CA VAL A 232 -19.31 -10.48 4.59
C VAL A 232 -19.09 -11.61 5.60
N ASP A 233 -19.88 -11.67 6.67
CA ASP A 233 -19.85 -12.77 7.66
C ASP A 233 -20.07 -14.14 7.00
N ASP A 234 -21.04 -14.24 6.09
CA ASP A 234 -21.36 -15.51 5.42
C ASP A 234 -20.25 -15.93 4.45
N ALA A 235 -19.57 -14.97 3.81
CA ALA A 235 -18.38 -15.24 3.01
C ALA A 235 -17.20 -15.69 3.88
N ALA A 236 -16.98 -15.06 5.04
CA ALA A 236 -15.94 -15.47 5.98
C ALA A 236 -16.19 -16.88 6.51
N ARG A 237 -17.41 -17.16 6.98
CA ARG A 237 -17.86 -18.49 7.42
C ARG A 237 -17.69 -19.54 6.32
N ALA A 238 -17.97 -19.19 5.07
CA ALA A 238 -17.71 -20.07 3.94
C ALA A 238 -16.23 -20.46 3.84
N GLY A 239 -15.33 -19.49 3.96
CA GLY A 239 -13.89 -19.74 3.98
C GLY A 239 -13.45 -20.62 5.16
N GLU A 240 -13.96 -20.35 6.37
CA GLU A 240 -13.68 -21.14 7.58
C GLU A 240 -14.14 -22.60 7.44
N GLU A 241 -15.27 -22.83 6.79
CA GLU A 241 -15.80 -24.17 6.49
C GLU A 241 -15.13 -24.83 5.27
N GLY A 242 -14.15 -24.17 4.66
CA GLY A 242 -13.45 -24.67 3.46
C GLY A 242 -14.26 -24.65 2.18
N ARG A 243 -15.40 -23.94 2.17
CA ARG A 243 -16.20 -23.70 0.97
C ARG A 243 -15.57 -22.62 0.10
N VAL A 244 -15.90 -22.64 -1.19
CA VAL A 244 -15.48 -21.58 -2.12
C VAL A 244 -16.44 -20.41 -2.07
N VAL A 245 -15.90 -19.19 -2.18
CA VAL A 245 -16.68 -17.97 -2.42
C VAL A 245 -16.66 -17.62 -3.90
N ARG A 246 -17.63 -16.82 -4.34
CA ARG A 246 -17.80 -16.47 -5.75
C ARG A 246 -17.99 -14.96 -5.89
N THR A 247 -17.26 -14.36 -6.83
CA THR A 247 -17.45 -12.96 -7.26
C THR A 247 -18.79 -12.77 -7.95
N TRP A 248 -19.24 -11.52 -8.08
CA TRP A 248 -20.50 -11.20 -8.78
C TRP A 248 -20.58 -11.79 -10.20
N LEU A 249 -19.45 -11.83 -10.92
CA LEU A 249 -19.35 -12.33 -12.29
C LEU A 249 -19.04 -13.84 -12.39
N GLY A 250 -19.04 -14.57 -11.27
CA GLY A 250 -18.99 -16.04 -11.29
C GLY A 250 -17.63 -16.68 -11.01
N ARG A 251 -16.53 -15.91 -10.99
CA ARG A 251 -15.20 -16.45 -10.62
C ARG A 251 -15.19 -16.89 -9.16
N THR A 252 -14.62 -18.06 -8.88
CA THR A 252 -14.54 -18.64 -7.53
C THR A 252 -13.17 -18.44 -6.90
N SER A 253 -13.10 -18.47 -5.57
CA SER A 253 -11.84 -18.62 -4.84
C SER A 253 -11.23 -20.03 -5.08
N PRO A 254 -9.91 -20.18 -4.94
CA PRO A 254 -9.28 -21.50 -4.95
C PRO A 254 -9.75 -22.34 -3.74
N PRO A 255 -9.80 -23.67 -3.86
CA PRO A 255 -10.00 -24.58 -2.74
C PRO A 255 -8.92 -24.41 -1.65
N VAL A 256 -9.27 -24.59 -0.38
CA VAL A 256 -8.36 -24.41 0.77
C VAL A 256 -7.07 -25.23 0.68
N ALA A 257 -7.11 -26.41 0.05
CA ALA A 257 -5.92 -27.24 -0.14
C ALA A 257 -4.84 -26.60 -1.04
N LEU A 258 -5.20 -25.60 -1.86
CA LEU A 258 -4.30 -24.87 -2.76
C LEU A 258 -3.90 -23.49 -2.22
N ALA A 259 -4.55 -23.00 -1.16
CA ALA A 259 -4.34 -21.64 -0.65
C ALA A 259 -3.07 -21.46 0.21
N GLY A 260 -2.44 -22.55 0.66
CA GLY A 260 -1.27 -22.51 1.54
C GLY A 260 0.05 -22.05 0.90
N GLN A 261 0.04 -21.63 -0.37
CA GLN A 261 1.25 -21.25 -1.12
C GLN A 261 1.24 -19.79 -1.61
N ASP A 262 0.10 -19.11 -1.59
CA ASP A 262 -0.05 -17.76 -2.13
C ASP A 262 -0.52 -16.81 -1.02
N GLU A 263 0.43 -16.27 -0.23
CA GLU A 263 0.13 -15.13 0.64
C GLU A 263 -0.27 -13.93 -0.24
N GLU A 264 -1.55 -13.58 -0.22
CA GLU A 264 -2.03 -12.37 -0.87
C GLU A 264 -1.48 -11.17 -0.09
N ALA A 265 -0.55 -10.42 -0.70
CA ALA A 265 -0.17 -9.12 -0.19
C ALA A 265 -1.46 -8.29 -0.07
N GLY A 266 -1.81 -7.92 1.16
CA GLY A 266 -2.95 -7.04 1.42
C GLY A 266 -2.90 -5.80 0.53
N ILE A 267 -4.06 -5.19 0.30
CA ILE A 267 -4.19 -3.95 -0.47
C ILE A 267 -3.02 -3.03 -0.08
N PRO A 268 -2.25 -2.49 -1.04
CA PRO A 268 -1.29 -1.44 -0.75
C PRO A 268 -2.07 -0.36 -0.01
N GLN A 269 -1.87 -0.26 1.30
CA GLN A 269 -2.27 0.93 2.00
C GLN A 269 -1.36 1.99 1.40
N GLU A 270 -1.92 2.84 0.55
CA GLU A 270 -1.34 4.16 0.38
C GLU A 270 -1.30 4.74 1.78
N ASP A 271 -0.13 4.70 2.42
CA ASP A 271 0.12 5.50 3.60
C ASP A 271 -0.27 6.92 3.17
N PRO A 272 -1.27 7.57 3.81
CA PRO A 272 -1.72 8.91 3.45
C PRO A 272 -0.62 9.98 3.53
N GLU A 273 0.56 9.60 4.01
CA GLU A 273 1.66 10.45 4.41
C GLU A 273 2.92 10.27 3.55
N ASP A 274 2.82 9.57 2.42
CA ASP A 274 3.88 9.58 1.39
C ASP A 274 3.77 10.80 0.44
N ASP A 275 3.15 11.88 0.93
CA ASP A 275 3.16 13.21 0.30
C ASP A 275 4.57 13.78 0.13
#